data_AF-A0A7V1V1R5-F1
#
_entry.id   AF-A0A7V1V1R5-F1
#
_cell.length_a   1.000
_cell.length_b   1.000
_cell.length_c   1.000
_cell.angle_alpha   90.00
_cell.angle_beta   90.00
_cell.angle_gamma   90.00
#
_symmetry.space_group_name_H-M   'P 1'
#
loop_
_entity.id
_entity.type
_entity.pdbx_description
1 polymer ?
#
loop_
_entity_poly.entity_id
_entity_poly.type
_entity_poly.pdbx_seq_one_letter_code
_entity_poly.pdbx_strand_id
1 'polypeptide(L)'
;MRYEWEGRLEEALAIYQELLAFNPNDHQGVRALAVTVLFARKRPAEVLKVCTAYPDDGMPEVAYGRVPALFQLGRDRDATAALREAVHWRPRVA
;
A
#
# COMPACT_ATOMS: atom_id res chain seq x y z
N MET A 1 -7.16 3.71 -24.98
CA MET A 1 -8.15 3.51 -23.90
C MET A 1 -7.59 2.69 -22.71
N ARG A 2 -7.44 1.35 -22.75
CA ARG A 2 -6.91 0.59 -21.59
C ARG A 2 -5.38 0.63 -21.43
N TYR A 3 -4.63 0.48 -22.53
CA TYR A 3 -3.16 0.53 -22.50
C TYR A 3 -2.61 1.89 -22.04
N GLU A 4 -3.26 2.98 -22.44
CA GLU A 4 -2.88 4.34 -22.01
C GLU A 4 -3.11 4.54 -20.51
N TRP A 5 -4.21 4.00 -19.95
CA TRP A 5 -4.47 4.05 -18.52
C TRP A 5 -3.42 3.26 -17.73
N GLU A 6 -3.07 2.05 -18.19
CA GLU A 6 -2.04 1.23 -17.57
C GLU A 6 -0.65 1.89 -17.65
N GLY A 7 -0.31 2.54 -18.79
CA GLY A 7 0.92 3.31 -18.92
C GLY A 7 1.00 4.47 -17.93
N ARG A 8 -0.09 5.25 -17.80
CA ARG A 8 -0.16 6.38 -16.86
C ARG A 8 -0.05 5.95 -15.40
N LEU A 9 -0.58 4.79 -15.03
CA LEU A 9 -0.42 4.24 -13.68
C LEU A 9 1.04 3.87 -13.40
N GLU A 10 1.76 3.39 -14.40
CA GLU A 10 3.17 3.01 -14.26
C GLU A 10 4.07 4.23 -14.15
N GLU A 11 3.80 5.26 -14.95
CA GLU A 11 4.46 6.56 -14.84
C GLU A 11 4.20 7.21 -13.47
N ALA A 12 2.95 7.18 -13.00
CA ALA A 12 2.60 7.70 -11.68
C ALA A 12 3.34 6.95 -10.56
N LEU A 13 3.40 5.62 -10.64
CA LEU A 13 4.11 4.81 -9.64
C LEU A 13 5.61 5.12 -9.62
N ALA A 14 6.24 5.31 -10.78
CA ALA A 14 7.66 5.70 -10.85
C ALA A 14 7.90 7.04 -10.13
N ILE A 15 7.07 8.05 -10.40
CA ILE A 15 7.14 9.36 -9.74
C ILE A 15 6.94 9.22 -8.22
N TYR A 16 5.98 8.42 -7.79
CA TYR A 16 5.74 8.20 -6.36
C TYR A 16 6.93 7.52 -5.68
N GLN A 17 7.56 6.55 -6.34
CA GLN A 17 8.76 5.89 -5.82
C GLN A 17 9.94 6.85 -5.71
N GLU A 18 10.13 7.74 -6.69
CA GLU A 18 11.15 8.80 -6.62
C GLU A 18 10.88 9.75 -5.46
N LEU A 19 9.63 10.21 -5.29
CA LEU A 19 9.26 11.09 -4.18
C LEU A 19 9.49 10.44 -2.81
N LEU A 20 9.18 9.15 -2.67
CA LEU A 20 9.45 8.38 -1.45
C LEU A 20 10.96 8.20 -1.21
N ALA A 21 11.77 8.09 -2.27
CA ALA A 21 13.22 8.04 -2.13
C ALA A 21 13.81 9.40 -1.69
N PHE A 22 13.28 10.51 -2.21
CA PHE A 22 13.71 11.86 -1.80
C PHE A 22 13.22 12.25 -0.40
N ASN A 23 12.03 11.81 -0.02
CA ASN A 23 11.46 12.05 1.30
C ASN A 23 10.93 10.75 1.92
N PRO A 24 11.79 9.95 2.58
CA PRO A 24 11.39 8.69 3.19
C PRO A 24 10.33 8.83 4.27
N ASN A 25 10.20 10.00 4.92
CA ASN A 25 9.16 10.23 5.92
C ASN A 25 7.79 10.52 5.30
N ASP A 26 7.73 10.74 3.99
CA ASP A 26 6.53 10.99 3.21
C ASP A 26 5.51 11.91 3.90
N HIS A 27 5.96 13.09 4.30
CA HIS A 27 5.08 14.08 4.93
C HIS A 27 3.92 14.49 4.01
N GLN A 28 3.99 14.19 2.72
CA GLN A 28 3.00 14.51 1.69
C GLN A 28 1.92 13.43 1.52
N GLY A 29 2.12 12.20 2.00
CA GLY A 29 1.12 11.14 1.88
C GLY A 29 1.15 10.36 0.57
N VAL A 30 2.21 10.49 -0.23
CA VAL A 30 2.34 9.85 -1.55
C VAL A 30 2.34 8.31 -1.43
N ARG A 31 2.73 7.74 -0.28
CA ARG A 31 2.69 6.30 -0.01
C ARG A 31 1.29 5.70 -0.14
N ALA A 32 0.23 6.44 0.22
CA ALA A 32 -1.15 5.96 0.09
C ALA A 32 -1.56 5.85 -1.40
N LEU A 33 -1.12 6.82 -2.21
CA LEU A 33 -1.29 6.77 -3.66
C LEU A 33 -0.50 5.61 -4.27
N ALA A 34 0.74 5.38 -3.81
CA ALA A 34 1.55 4.25 -4.24
C ALA A 34 0.87 2.91 -3.95
N VAL A 35 0.35 2.70 -2.73
CA VAL A 35 -0.41 1.48 -2.39
C VAL A 35 -1.63 1.30 -3.31
N THR A 36 -2.39 2.36 -3.54
CA THR A 36 -3.57 2.33 -4.42
C THR A 36 -3.21 1.89 -5.85
N VAL A 37 -2.17 2.49 -6.42
CA VAL A 37 -1.70 2.17 -7.77
C VAL A 37 -1.15 0.74 -7.83
N LEU A 38 -0.38 0.31 -6.84
CA LEU A 38 0.16 -1.05 -6.77
C LEU A 38 -0.93 -2.11 -6.73
N PHE A 39 -2.05 -1.86 -6.03
CA PHE A 39 -3.21 -2.74 -6.07
C PHE A 39 -3.90 -2.75 -7.42
N ALA A 40 -4.10 -1.59 -8.05
CA ALA A 40 -4.66 -1.51 -9.40
C ALA A 40 -3.82 -2.29 -10.42
N ARG A 41 -2.51 -2.40 -10.18
CA ARG A 41 -1.54 -3.13 -11.00
C ARG A 41 -1.30 -4.58 -10.56
N LYS A 42 -2.04 -5.08 -9.56
CA LYS A 42 -1.92 -6.45 -9.04
C LYS A 42 -0.49 -6.78 -8.58
N ARG A 43 0.17 -5.85 -7.88
CA ARG A 43 1.54 -5.97 -7.35
C ARG A 43 1.56 -6.04 -5.81
N PRO A 44 0.92 -7.05 -5.18
CA PRO A 44 0.74 -7.11 -3.73
C PRO A 44 2.07 -7.21 -2.94
N ALA A 45 3.10 -7.84 -3.51
CA ALA A 45 4.41 -7.91 -2.87
C ALA A 45 5.03 -6.53 -2.64
N GLU A 46 4.76 -5.57 -3.52
CA GLU A 46 5.26 -4.21 -3.40
C GLU A 46 4.39 -3.36 -2.48
N VAL A 47 3.08 -3.63 -2.42
CA VAL A 47 2.23 -3.06 -1.36
C VAL A 47 2.81 -3.40 0.01
N LEU A 48 3.20 -4.66 0.24
CA LEU A 48 3.82 -5.05 1.51
C LEU A 48 5.11 -4.30 1.80
N LYS A 49 5.93 -3.99 0.79
CA LYS A 49 7.15 -3.19 0.99
C LYS A 49 6.80 -1.80 1.49
N VAL A 50 5.83 -1.13 0.87
CA VAL A 50 5.38 0.20 1.30
C VAL A 50 4.79 0.12 2.70
N CYS A 51 3.83 -0.77 2.97
CA CYS A 51 3.22 -0.89 4.30
C CYS A 51 4.24 -1.24 5.40
N THR A 52 5.27 -2.03 5.10
CA THR A 52 6.31 -2.39 6.08
C THR A 52 7.28 -1.23 6.34
N ALA A 53 7.45 -0.30 5.39
CA ALA A 53 8.24 0.91 5.59
C ALA A 53 7.54 1.94 6.51
N TYR A 54 6.21 1.84 6.66
CA TYR A 54 5.39 2.75 7.46
C TYR A 54 4.46 1.97 8.43
N PRO A 55 5.02 1.31 9.46
CA PRO A 55 4.25 0.40 10.32
C PRO A 55 3.17 1.10 11.17
N ASP A 56 3.41 2.35 11.60
CA ASP A 56 2.51 3.10 12.49
C ASP A 56 1.61 4.10 11.74
N ASP A 57 1.42 3.88 10.44
CA ASP A 57 0.76 4.84 9.60
C ASP A 57 -0.73 5.02 9.90
N GLY A 58 -1.19 6.27 9.89
CA GLY A 58 -2.60 6.60 10.07
C GLY A 58 -3.46 6.44 8.83
N MET A 59 -2.86 6.40 7.63
CA MET A 59 -3.58 6.35 6.37
C MET A 59 -4.21 4.96 6.17
N PRO A 60 -5.52 4.87 5.86
CA PRO A 60 -6.23 3.60 5.67
C PRO A 60 -5.55 2.66 4.67
N GLU A 61 -5.05 3.21 3.56
CA GLU A 61 -4.39 2.47 2.49
C GLU A 61 -3.17 1.72 3.02
N VAL A 62 -2.41 2.33 3.91
CA VAL A 62 -1.19 1.76 4.48
C VAL A 62 -1.53 0.82 5.64
N ALA A 63 -2.36 1.29 6.57
CA ALA A 63 -2.75 0.55 7.77
C ALA A 63 -3.47 -0.77 7.44
N TYR A 64 -4.38 -0.73 6.47
CA TYR A 64 -5.13 -1.92 6.04
C TYR A 64 -4.51 -2.61 4.84
N GLY A 65 -3.75 -1.92 3.97
CA GLY A 65 -3.22 -2.48 2.73
C GLY A 65 -2.37 -3.73 2.90
N ARG A 66 -1.72 -3.90 4.06
CA ARG A 66 -0.99 -5.14 4.40
C ARG A 66 -1.90 -6.38 4.39
N VAL A 67 -3.16 -6.26 4.81
CA VAL A 67 -4.12 -7.38 4.91
C VAL A 67 -4.46 -7.97 3.53
N PRO A 68 -5.05 -7.23 2.57
CA PRO A 68 -5.35 -7.76 1.25
C PRO A 68 -4.07 -8.12 0.47
N ALA A 69 -2.94 -7.44 0.70
CA ALA A 69 -1.68 -7.81 0.06
C ALA A 69 -1.16 -9.18 0.54
N LEU A 70 -1.20 -9.47 1.84
CA LEU A 70 -0.85 -10.80 2.37
C LEU A 70 -1.80 -11.88 1.87
N PHE A 71 -3.10 -11.59 1.82
CA PHE A 71 -4.10 -12.52 1.28
C PHE A 71 -3.86 -12.84 -0.20
N GLN A 72 -3.61 -11.82 -1.03
CA GLN A 72 -3.31 -12.02 -2.47
C GLN A 72 -2.02 -12.82 -2.72
N LEU A 73 -1.12 -12.89 -1.73
CA LEU A 73 0.10 -13.68 -1.77
C LEU A 73 -0.07 -15.10 -1.16
N GLY A 74 -1.29 -15.47 -0.75
CA GLY A 74 -1.58 -16.76 -0.12
C GLY A 74 -1.06 -16.90 1.32
N ARG A 75 -0.76 -15.77 1.99
CA ARG A 75 -0.24 -15.73 3.36
C ARG A 75 -1.35 -15.51 4.38
N ASP A 76 -2.36 -16.39 4.38
CA ASP A 76 -3.62 -16.18 5.11
C ASP A 76 -3.44 -16.03 6.63
N ARG A 77 -2.52 -16.78 7.22
CA ARG A 77 -2.19 -16.68 8.66
C ARG A 77 -1.66 -15.29 9.01
N ASP A 78 -0.76 -14.77 8.18
CA ASP A 78 -0.17 -13.44 8.36
C ASP A 78 -1.21 -12.35 8.10
N ALA A 79 -2.07 -12.53 7.10
CA ALA A 79 -3.16 -11.61 6.80
C ALA A 79 -4.14 -11.50 7.99
N THR A 80 -4.48 -12.63 8.62
CA THR A 80 -5.34 -12.65 9.81
C THR A 80 -4.68 -11.95 11.00
N ALA A 81 -3.37 -12.14 11.19
CA ALA A 81 -2.62 -11.44 12.23
C ALA A 81 -2.60 -9.93 11.98
N ALA A 82 -2.30 -9.50 10.75
CA ALA A 82 -2.29 -8.10 10.34
C ALA A 82 -3.68 -7.44 10.48
N LEU A 83 -4.76 -8.16 10.21
CA LEU A 83 -6.11 -7.64 10.37
C LEU A 83 -6.44 -7.37 11.84
N ARG A 84 -6.05 -8.27 12.75
CA ARG A 84 -6.24 -8.07 14.19
C ARG A 84 -5.49 -6.82 14.68
N GLU A 85 -4.27 -6.62 14.19
CA GLU A 85 -3.47 -5.44 14.50
C GLU A 85 -4.11 -4.15 13.95
N ALA A 86 -4.50 -4.14 12.67
CA ALA A 86 -5.12 -2.98 12.03
C ALA A 86 -6.43 -2.56 12.74
N VAL A 87 -7.29 -3.52 13.09
CA VAL A 87 -8.54 -3.25 13.82
C VAL A 87 -8.27 -2.74 15.24
N HIS A 88 -7.25 -3.26 15.92
CA HIS A 88 -6.88 -2.79 17.26
C HIS A 88 -6.49 -1.30 17.25
N TRP A 89 -5.68 -0.89 16.27
CA TRP A 89 -5.17 0.48 16.17
C TRP A 89 -6.14 1.46 15.48
N ARG A 90 -7.00 0.97 14.59
CA ARG A 90 -7.90 1.78 13.75
C ARG A 90 -9.31 1.16 13.63
N PRO A 91 -10.05 0.97 14.74
CA PRO A 91 -11.32 0.23 14.73
C PRO A 91 -12.46 0.90 13.95
N ARG A 92 -12.31 2.18 13.55
CA ARG A 92 -13.35 2.97 12.87
C ARG A 92 -13.14 3.14 11.36
N VAL A 93 -12.10 2.51 10.82
CA VAL A 93 -11.72 2.59 9.40
C VAL A 93 -12.05 1.28 8.65
N ALA A 94 -12.53 0.28 9.37
CA ALA A 94 -13.00 -1.00 8.83
C ALA A 94 -14.40 -0.92 8.22
#